data_AF-A0A529NEK1-F1
#
_entry.id   AF-A0A529NEK1-F1
#
_cell.length_a   1.000
_cell.length_b   1.000
_cell.length_c   1.000
_cell.angle_alpha   90.00
_cell.angle_beta   90.00
_cell.angle_gamma   90.00
#
_symmetry.space_group_name_H-M   'P 1'
#
loop_
_entity.id
_entity.type
_entity.pdbx_description
1 polymer ?
#
loop_
_entity_poly.entity_id
_entity_poly.type
_entity_poly.pdbx_seq_one_letter_code
_entity_poly.pdbx_strand_id
1 'polypeptide(L)'
;LKTYGVPYEILDRDGCIAAEPGLAGVREKFVGGLRLPGDETGDCKMFTDRLAELCVARGVSFEYDTSIRRIIRKRNSIANINTSKGWKTADAYVMAMGSYSAKFMRMLRRSIPVYPVKGY
;
A
#
# COMPACT_ATOMS: atom_id res chain seq x y z
N LEU A 1 -20.99 -3.47 3.73
CA LEU A 1 -20.83 -2.46 4.80
C LEU A 1 -21.39 -2.95 6.13
N LYS A 2 -22.70 -3.26 6.24
CA LYS A 2 -23.29 -3.81 7.48
C LYS A 2 -22.55 -5.04 8.04
N THR A 3 -22.25 -6.02 7.20
CA THR A 3 -21.54 -7.26 7.61
C THR A 3 -20.12 -7.00 8.12
N TYR A 4 -19.49 -5.90 7.69
CA TYR A 4 -18.13 -5.52 8.09
C TYR A 4 -18.12 -4.48 9.21
N GLY A 5 -19.29 -4.13 9.77
CA GLY A 5 -19.41 -3.13 10.83
C GLY A 5 -19.01 -1.71 10.41
N VAL A 6 -18.94 -1.42 9.10
CA VAL A 6 -18.56 -0.09 8.59
C VAL A 6 -19.77 0.85 8.67
N PRO A 7 -19.71 1.95 9.45
CA PRO A 7 -20.78 2.94 9.50
C PRO A 7 -20.98 3.61 8.14
N TYR A 8 -22.23 3.81 7.74
CA TYR A 8 -22.56 4.48 6.48
C TYR A 8 -23.97 5.11 6.51
N GLU A 9 -24.18 6.07 5.62
CA GLU A 9 -25.43 6.79 5.44
C GLU A 9 -25.85 6.68 3.96
N ILE A 10 -27.12 6.37 3.71
CA ILE A 10 -27.71 6.49 2.37
C ILE A 10 -28.35 7.88 2.30
N LEU A 11 -27.88 8.69 1.35
CA LEU A 11 -28.32 10.07 1.19
C LEU A 11 -29.12 10.20 -0.11
N ASP A 12 -30.20 10.97 -0.06
CA ASP A 12 -30.84 11.51 -1.24
C ASP A 12 -30.02 12.71 -1.78
N ARG A 13 -30.53 13.39 -2.82
CA ARG A 13 -29.80 14.51 -3.42
C ARG A 13 -29.56 15.65 -2.44
N ASP A 14 -30.53 15.92 -1.56
CA ASP A 14 -30.43 16.99 -0.57
C ASP A 14 -29.43 16.63 0.54
N GLY A 15 -29.43 15.38 0.99
CA GLY A 15 -28.43 14.86 1.92
C GLY A 15 -27.00 14.96 1.34
N CYS A 16 -26.81 14.64 0.06
CA CYS A 16 -25.51 14.80 -0.61
C CYS A 16 -25.03 16.26 -0.62
N ILE A 17 -25.91 17.21 -0.95
CA ILE A 17 -25.56 18.64 -1.00
C ILE A 17 -25.33 19.19 0.41
N ALA A 18 -26.07 18.72 1.41
CA ALA A 18 -25.83 19.09 2.80
C ALA A 18 -24.44 18.62 3.29
N ALA A 19 -23.98 17.45 2.84
CA ALA A 19 -22.67 16.92 3.17
C ALA A 19 -21.53 17.56 2.34
N GLU A 20 -21.76 17.86 1.06
CA GLU A 20 -20.81 18.49 0.14
C GLU A 20 -21.53 19.61 -0.66
N PRO A 21 -21.53 20.86 -0.16
CA PRO A 21 -22.23 21.97 -0.81
C PRO A 21 -21.77 22.27 -2.24
N GLY A 22 -20.54 21.88 -2.61
CA GLY A 22 -20.03 22.03 -3.97
C GLY A 22 -20.86 21.27 -5.03
N LEU A 23 -21.62 20.25 -4.63
CA LEU A 23 -22.50 19.48 -5.53
C LEU A 23 -23.75 20.26 -5.96
N ALA A 24 -24.08 21.39 -5.34
CA ALA A 24 -25.30 22.14 -5.62
C ALA A 24 -25.43 22.54 -7.10
N GLY A 25 -24.32 22.93 -7.75
CA GLY A 25 -24.31 23.36 -9.15
C GLY A 25 -24.47 22.25 -10.19
N VAL A 26 -24.50 20.98 -9.75
CA VAL A 26 -24.64 19.80 -10.62
C VAL A 26 -25.70 18.85 -10.09
N ARG A 27 -26.69 19.36 -9.35
CA ARG A 27 -27.75 18.58 -8.68
C ARG A 27 -28.37 17.55 -9.60
N GLU A 28 -28.63 17.89 -10.85
CA GLU A 28 -29.26 17.06 -11.86
C GLU A 28 -28.44 15.81 -12.22
N LYS A 29 -27.11 15.84 -12.04
CA LYS A 29 -26.18 14.78 -12.49
C LYS A 29 -26.09 13.56 -11.57
N PHE A 30 -26.66 13.59 -10.37
CA PHE A 30 -26.59 12.47 -9.41
C PHE A 30 -27.93 12.24 -8.71
N VAL A 31 -28.29 11.00 -8.40
CA VAL A 31 -29.60 10.65 -7.80
C VAL A 31 -29.59 10.57 -6.27
N GLY A 32 -28.40 10.58 -5.66
CA GLY A 32 -28.16 10.37 -4.24
C GLY A 32 -26.73 9.87 -4.04
N GLY A 33 -26.40 9.42 -2.83
CA GLY A 33 -25.03 8.99 -2.50
C GLY A 33 -24.96 8.04 -1.32
N LEU A 34 -23.82 7.36 -1.24
CA LEU A 34 -23.46 6.53 -0.10
C LEU A 34 -22.31 7.23 0.61
N ARG A 35 -22.56 7.73 1.81
CA ARG A 35 -21.54 8.40 2.62
C ARG A 35 -20.98 7.44 3.64
N LEU A 36 -19.66 7.40 3.76
CA LEU A 36 -18.93 6.67 4.79
C LEU A 36 -18.29 7.71 5.73
N PRO A 37 -18.92 8.05 6.87
CA PRO A 37 -18.44 9.15 7.71
C PRO A 37 -17.06 8.94 8.32
N GLY A 38 -16.60 7.69 8.40
CA GLY A 38 -15.27 7.32 8.89
C GLY A 38 -14.23 7.13 7.79
N ASP A 39 -14.58 7.33 6.52
CA ASP A 39 -13.58 7.33 5.46
C ASP A 39 -12.80 8.64 5.54
N GLU A 40 -11.48 8.50 5.63
CA GLU A 40 -10.56 9.62 5.73
C GLU A 40 -9.58 9.61 4.57
N THR A 41 -8.97 10.77 4.32
CA THR A 41 -7.83 10.89 3.41
C THR A 41 -6.56 10.99 4.25
N GLY A 42 -5.54 10.22 3.89
CA GLY A 42 -4.24 10.24 4.56
C GLY A 42 -3.13 10.74 3.63
N ASP A 43 -2.11 11.36 4.22
CA ASP A 43 -0.84 11.61 3.55
C ASP A 43 0.07 10.38 3.72
N CYS A 44 0.21 9.60 2.65
CA CYS A 44 1.02 8.38 2.65
C CYS A 44 2.48 8.66 2.99
N LYS A 45 3.05 9.78 2.53
CA LYS A 45 4.45 10.12 2.77
C LYS A 45 4.66 10.44 4.24
N MET A 46 3.83 11.33 4.80
CA MET A 46 3.88 11.68 6.21
C MET A 46 3.72 10.42 7.08
N PHE A 47 2.76 9.56 6.74
CA PHE A 47 2.56 8.29 7.45
C PHE A 47 3.83 7.41 7.43
N THR A 48 4.42 7.18 6.25
CA THR A 48 5.61 6.31 6.14
C THR A 48 6.84 6.90 6.80
N ASP A 49 7.04 8.22 6.74
CA ASP A 49 8.17 8.90 7.37
C ASP A 49 8.08 8.75 8.90
N ARG A 50 6.90 9.02 9.49
CA ARG A 50 6.67 8.84 10.93
C ARG A 50 6.77 7.39 11.38
N LEU A 51 6.27 6.46 10.57
CA LEU A 51 6.38 5.03 10.87
C LEU A 51 7.86 4.59 10.88
N ALA A 52 8.68 5.07 9.94
CA ALA A 52 10.10 4.77 9.90
C ALA A 52 10.81 5.28 11.16
N GLU A 53 10.54 6.51 11.60
CA GLU A 53 11.06 7.07 12.87
C GLU A 53 10.73 6.17 14.07
N LEU A 54 9.47 5.72 14.18
CA LEU A 54 9.02 4.83 15.26
C LEU A 54 9.66 3.44 15.22
N CYS A 55 9.98 2.94 14.03
CA CYS A 55 10.68 1.68 13.83
C CYS A 55 12.16 1.80 14.22
N VAL A 56 12.84 2.89 13.83
CA VAL A 56 14.22 3.17 14.24
C VAL A 56 14.33 3.26 15.76
N ALA A 57 13.39 3.94 16.41
CA ALA A 57 13.33 4.01 17.87
C ALA A 57 13.16 2.64 18.56
N ARG A 58 12.69 1.62 17.82
CA ARG A 58 12.56 0.23 18.27
C ARG A 58 13.71 -0.68 17.81
N GLY A 59 14.78 -0.10 17.25
CA GLY A 59 15.99 -0.83 16.85
C GLY A 59 15.98 -1.34 15.40
N VAL A 60 15.01 -0.95 14.57
CA VAL A 60 15.03 -1.31 13.14
C VAL A 60 16.13 -0.52 12.43
N SER A 61 16.94 -1.23 11.65
CA SER A 61 17.94 -0.62 10.77
C SER A 61 17.41 -0.50 9.34
N PHE A 62 17.44 0.71 8.79
CA PHE A 62 17.06 0.97 7.40
C PHE A 62 18.29 1.17 6.53
N GLU A 63 18.38 0.44 5.42
CA GLU A 63 19.40 0.63 4.39
C GLU A 63 18.76 1.19 3.11
N TYR A 64 18.67 2.51 3.02
CA TYR A 64 18.25 3.21 1.80
C TYR A 64 19.35 3.13 0.71
N ASP A 65 18.99 3.49 -0.52
CA ASP A 65 19.89 3.45 -1.70
C ASP A 65 20.60 2.09 -1.90
N THR A 66 19.88 1.02 -1.57
CA THR A 66 20.42 -0.34 -1.56
C THR A 66 19.62 -1.21 -2.53
N SER A 67 20.15 -1.43 -3.72
CA SER A 67 19.49 -2.23 -4.75
C SER A 67 19.84 -3.70 -4.61
N ILE A 68 18.83 -4.57 -4.71
CA ILE A 68 19.01 -6.02 -4.73
C ILE A 68 19.49 -6.42 -6.13
N ARG A 69 20.66 -7.06 -6.21
CA ARG A 69 21.27 -7.53 -7.46
C ARG A 69 21.03 -9.01 -7.71
N ARG A 70 21.13 -9.84 -6.67
CA ARG A 70 20.98 -11.29 -6.79
C ARG A 70 20.50 -11.92 -5.48
N ILE A 71 19.76 -13.01 -5.57
CA ILE A 71 19.41 -13.87 -4.43
C ILE A 71 20.06 -15.24 -4.61
N ILE A 72 20.71 -15.76 -3.57
CA ILE A 72 21.19 -17.13 -3.52
C ILE A 72 20.21 -17.95 -2.69
N ARG A 73 19.74 -19.06 -3.26
CA ARG A 73 18.79 -19.95 -2.63
C ARG A 73 19.49 -21.22 -2.17
N LYS A 74 19.09 -21.76 -1.03
CA LYS A 74 19.53 -23.06 -0.52
C LYS A 74 18.29 -23.91 -0.25
N ARG A 75 18.01 -24.87 -1.12
CA ARG A 75 16.81 -25.72 -1.06
C ARG A 75 15.53 -24.87 -0.94
N ASN A 76 14.87 -24.91 0.22
CA ASN A 76 13.63 -24.19 0.53
C ASN A 76 13.82 -22.82 1.20
N SER A 77 15.06 -22.36 1.40
CA SER A 77 15.35 -21.05 2.01
C SER A 77 16.19 -20.15 1.11
N ILE A 78 16.25 -18.88 1.49
CA ILE A 78 17.20 -17.91 0.93
C ILE A 78 18.45 -17.98 1.81
N ALA A 79 19.62 -18.17 1.17
CA ALA A 79 20.90 -18.26 1.86
C ALA A 79 21.50 -16.87 2.10
N ASN A 80 21.49 -16.03 1.07
CA ASN A 80 21.93 -14.63 1.15
C ASN A 80 21.37 -13.81 -0.02
N ILE A 81 21.45 -12.49 0.14
CA ILE A 81 21.08 -11.50 -0.87
C ILE A 81 22.32 -10.66 -1.19
N ASN A 82 22.66 -10.55 -2.46
CA ASN A 82 23.63 -9.59 -2.95
C ASN A 82 22.95 -8.26 -3.21
N THR A 83 23.45 -7.20 -2.59
CA THR A 83 22.99 -5.83 -2.81
C THR A 83 24.13 -4.96 -3.37
N SER A 84 23.81 -3.72 -3.75
CA SER A 84 24.82 -2.70 -4.07
C SER A 84 25.78 -2.40 -2.92
N LYS A 85 25.41 -2.73 -1.68
CA LYS A 85 26.21 -2.50 -0.45
C LYS A 85 26.80 -3.80 0.13
N GLY A 86 26.87 -4.87 -0.68
CA GLY A 86 27.50 -6.13 -0.31
C GLY A 86 26.51 -7.27 -0.06
N TRP A 87 26.99 -8.35 0.56
CA TRP A 87 26.19 -9.54 0.85
C TRP A 87 25.47 -9.40 2.19
N LYS A 88 24.22 -9.84 2.24
CA LYS A 88 23.36 -9.80 3.43
C LYS A 88 22.75 -11.17 3.72
N THR A 89 22.73 -11.55 5.00
CA THR A 89 22.11 -12.78 5.52
C THR A 89 21.05 -12.43 6.55
N ALA A 90 19.99 -13.23 6.62
CA ALA A 90 18.94 -13.13 7.63
C ALA A 90 18.27 -14.50 7.80
N ASP A 91 17.64 -14.72 8.94
CA ASP A 91 16.90 -15.96 9.23
C ASP A 91 15.61 -16.03 8.40
N ALA A 92 15.01 -14.88 8.12
CA ALA A 92 13.79 -14.75 7.32
C ALA A 92 13.84 -13.52 6.41
N TYR A 93 13.11 -13.59 5.30
CA TYR A 93 13.00 -12.51 4.33
C TYR A 93 11.54 -12.28 3.97
N VAL A 94 11.12 -11.01 3.98
CA VAL A 94 9.79 -10.57 3.55
C VAL A 94 9.94 -9.69 2.31
N MET A 95 9.14 -9.95 1.29
CA MET A 95 9.10 -9.10 0.10
C MET A 95 7.94 -8.11 0.23
N ALA A 96 8.27 -6.82 0.24
CA ALA A 96 7.31 -5.72 0.28
C ALA A 96 7.64 -4.67 -0.80
N MET A 97 7.82 -5.11 -2.06
CA MET A 97 8.35 -4.26 -3.15
C MET A 97 7.25 -3.60 -4.01
N GLY A 98 6.00 -3.57 -3.53
CA GLY A 98 4.86 -2.99 -4.24
C GLY A 98 4.73 -3.51 -5.68
N SER A 99 4.63 -2.60 -6.65
CA SER A 99 4.52 -2.91 -8.08
C SER A 99 5.72 -3.68 -8.67
N TYR A 100 6.90 -3.61 -8.05
CA TYR A 100 8.08 -4.35 -8.48
C TYR A 100 8.04 -5.83 -8.09
N SER A 101 7.16 -6.23 -7.17
CA SER A 101 7.07 -7.60 -6.64
C SER A 101 6.86 -8.65 -7.74
N ALA A 102 5.99 -8.38 -8.72
CA ALA A 102 5.72 -9.30 -9.82
C ALA A 102 6.95 -9.48 -10.72
N LYS A 103 7.66 -8.38 -11.04
CA LYS A 103 8.91 -8.44 -11.80
C LYS A 103 9.98 -9.21 -11.03
N PHE A 104 10.11 -8.95 -9.74
CA PHE A 104 11.07 -9.60 -8.88
C PHE A 104 10.85 -11.12 -8.78
N MET A 105 9.61 -11.56 -8.58
CA MET A 105 9.28 -12.98 -8.47
C MET A 105 9.57 -13.78 -9.73
N ARG A 106 9.35 -13.18 -10.91
CA ARG A 106 9.71 -13.81 -12.18
C ARG A 106 11.21 -14.12 -12.29
N MET A 107 12.08 -13.27 -11.73
CA MET A 107 13.53 -13.57 -11.66
C MET A 107 13.84 -14.80 -10.81
N LEU A 108 12.98 -15.10 -9.83
CA LEU A 108 13.05 -16.32 -9.00
C LEU A 108 12.30 -17.51 -9.61
N ARG A 109 11.87 -17.39 -10.87
CA ARG A 109 11.06 -18.39 -11.60
C ARG A 109 9.75 -18.73 -10.88
N ARG A 110 9.16 -17.75 -10.21
CA ARG A 110 7.83 -17.84 -9.58
C ARG A 110 6.94 -16.74 -10.12
N SER A 111 5.69 -17.07 -10.45
CA SER A 111 4.69 -16.06 -10.80
C SER A 111 3.85 -15.74 -9.57
N ILE A 112 3.42 -14.49 -9.46
CA ILE A 112 2.41 -14.06 -8.49
C ILE A 112 1.27 -13.37 -9.26
N PRO A 113 0.01 -13.48 -8.81
CA PRO A 113 -1.15 -12.90 -9.49
C PRO A 113 -1.25 -11.39 -9.19
N VAL A 114 -0.21 -10.62 -9.52
CA VAL A 114 -0.13 -9.17 -9.31
C VAL A 114 0.23 -8.51 -10.63
N TYR A 115 -0.59 -7.55 -11.07
CA TYR A 115 -0.37 -6.76 -12.27
C TYR A 115 -0.37 -5.26 -11.92
N PRO A 116 0.75 -4.54 -12.13
CA PRO A 116 0.80 -3.11 -11.88
C PRO A 116 -0.09 -2.33 -12.85
N VAL A 117 -0.93 -1.44 -12.32
CA VAL A 117 -1.76 -0.52 -13.11
C VAL A 117 -1.42 0.91 -12.75
N LYS A 118 -1.67 1.83 -13.68
CA LYS A 118 -1.56 3.28 -13.46
C LYS A 118 -2.94 3.83 -13.12
N GLY A 119 -3.06 4.49 -11.98
CA GLY A 119 -4.21 5.35 -11.64
C GLY A 119 -3.94 6.80 -12.03
N TYR A 120 -4.99 7.56 -12.30
CA TYR A 120 -4.95 9.00 -12.55
C TYR A 120 -5.73 9.72 -11.46
#